data_AF-A0A1M2ZMD2-F1
#
_entry.id   AF-A0A1M2ZMD2-F1
#
_cell.length_a   1.000
_cell.length_b   1.000
_cell.length_c   1.000
_cell.angle_alpha   90.00
_cell.angle_beta   90.00
_cell.angle_gamma   90.00
#
_symmetry.space_group_name_H-M   'P 1'
#
loop_
_entity.id
_entity.type
_entity.pdbx_description
1 polymer ?
#
loop_
_entity_poly.entity_id
_entity_poly.type
_entity_poly.pdbx_seq_one_letter_code
_entity_poly.pdbx_strand_id
1 'polypeptide(L)'
;MRGNQDDPDDDYSPEAVMARVGHLSVRAQRETEQITRIIRSTFGHGGGAIADDARIVHIVLTAPLSVAEEADGYGFAIGVNAPECVDEAHWDFTRKVIAAEIGTERAVMVRAAMTGPESEKLAGAVLYDAATDIPLNARELPRNPGRKGLH
;
A
#
# COMPACT_ATOMS: atom_id res chain seq x y z
N MET A 1 9.06 -35.64 -4.44
CA MET A 1 9.59 -34.36 -3.91
C MET A 1 9.35 -33.31 -4.99
N ARG A 2 8.23 -32.60 -4.92
CA ARG A 2 7.99 -31.40 -5.73
C ARG A 2 8.51 -30.24 -4.89
N GLY A 3 9.40 -29.43 -5.47
CA GLY A 3 9.96 -28.26 -4.81
C GLY A 3 8.82 -27.33 -4.42
N ASN A 4 8.82 -26.93 -3.14
CA ASN A 4 8.13 -25.74 -2.70
C ASN A 4 8.65 -24.60 -3.58
N GLN A 5 7.78 -24.07 -4.44
CA GLN A 5 7.96 -22.70 -4.88
C GLN A 5 7.71 -21.87 -3.61
N ASP A 6 8.74 -21.16 -3.15
CA ASP A 6 8.60 -20.15 -2.12
C ASP A 6 7.60 -19.12 -2.63
N ASP A 7 6.33 -19.27 -2.24
CA ASP A 7 5.31 -18.26 -2.47
C ASP A 7 5.70 -17.04 -1.61
N PRO A 8 5.89 -15.85 -2.21
CA PRO A 8 6.19 -14.64 -1.45
C PRO A 8 5.06 -14.25 -0.48
N ASP A 9 3.89 -14.90 -0.57
CA ASP A 9 2.74 -14.71 0.30
C ASP A 9 2.96 -15.21 1.75
N ASP A 10 3.90 -16.13 2.01
CA ASP A 10 4.04 -16.76 3.34
C ASP A 10 4.75 -15.89 4.40
N ASP A 11 5.36 -14.77 4.01
CA ASP A 11 6.14 -13.91 4.90
C ASP A 11 5.45 -12.58 5.27
N TYR A 12 4.28 -12.25 4.68
CA TYR A 12 3.54 -11.05 5.06
C TYR A 12 2.99 -11.20 6.49
N SER A 13 3.41 -10.31 7.40
CA SER A 13 2.89 -10.26 8.77
C SER A 13 1.96 -9.05 8.97
N PRO A 14 0.63 -9.27 9.15
CA PRO A 14 -0.30 -8.22 9.55
C PRO A 14 0.15 -7.47 10.81
N GLU A 15 0.79 -8.19 11.74
CA GLU A 15 1.26 -7.64 13.02
C GLU A 15 2.33 -6.57 12.82
N ALA A 16 3.16 -6.68 11.78
CA ALA A 16 4.17 -5.68 11.47
C ALA A 16 3.56 -4.31 11.14
N VAL A 17 2.44 -4.30 10.39
CA VAL A 17 1.70 -3.06 10.08
C VAL A 17 1.00 -2.54 11.33
N MET A 18 0.31 -3.41 12.06
CA MET A 18 -0.40 -3.03 13.28
C MET A 18 0.54 -2.45 14.35
N ALA A 19 1.76 -2.97 14.48
CA ALA A 19 2.76 -2.46 15.41
C ALA A 19 3.17 -1.01 15.12
N ARG A 20 3.20 -0.60 13.85
CA ARG A 20 3.53 0.78 13.43
C ARG A 20 2.47 1.80 13.88
N VAL A 21 1.25 1.32 14.09
CA VAL A 21 0.11 2.11 14.58
C VAL A 21 -0.39 1.62 15.95
N GLY A 22 0.48 0.99 16.74
CA GLY A 22 0.12 0.39 18.04
C GLY A 22 -0.43 1.37 19.09
N HIS A 23 -0.32 2.67 18.83
CA HIS A 23 -0.88 3.75 19.65
C HIS A 23 -2.37 4.01 19.38
N LEU A 24 -2.93 3.50 18.28
CA LEU A 24 -4.36 3.56 17.97
C LEU A 24 -5.14 2.43 18.66
N SER A 25 -6.46 2.48 18.61
CA SER A 25 -7.32 1.38 19.09
C SER A 25 -7.09 0.10 18.29
N VAL A 26 -7.33 -1.06 18.90
CA VAL A 26 -7.20 -2.37 18.21
C VAL A 26 -8.07 -2.45 16.95
N ARG A 27 -9.23 -1.76 16.95
CA ARG A 27 -10.09 -1.67 15.77
C ARG A 27 -9.42 -0.87 14.66
N ALA A 28 -8.90 0.32 14.97
CA ALA A 28 -8.21 1.15 14.00
C ALA A 28 -6.93 0.47 13.47
N GLN A 29 -6.16 -0.20 14.33
CA GLN A 29 -5.00 -0.99 13.90
C GLN A 29 -5.37 -2.05 12.85
N ARG A 30 -6.45 -2.80 13.08
CA ARG A 30 -6.93 -3.84 12.15
C ARG A 30 -7.45 -3.25 10.84
N GLU A 31 -8.22 -2.17 10.91
CA GLU A 31 -8.74 -1.49 9.72
C GLU A 31 -7.60 -0.85 8.92
N THR A 32 -6.60 -0.25 9.57
CA THR A 32 -5.38 0.26 8.93
C THR A 32 -4.58 -0.84 8.23
N GLU A 33 -4.37 -1.99 8.88
CA GLU A 33 -3.76 -3.16 8.24
C GLU A 33 -4.55 -3.60 7.00
N GLN A 34 -5.86 -3.79 7.15
CA GLN A 34 -6.71 -4.30 6.08
C GLN A 34 -6.73 -3.34 4.88
N ILE A 35 -6.84 -2.04 5.12
CA ILE A 35 -6.79 -1.03 4.05
C ILE A 35 -5.41 -1.03 3.38
N THR A 36 -4.33 -1.10 4.15
CA THR A 36 -2.96 -1.16 3.60
C THR A 36 -2.78 -2.38 2.71
N ARG A 37 -3.26 -3.56 3.15
CA ARG A 37 -3.21 -4.79 2.38
C ARG A 37 -4.07 -4.72 1.12
N ILE A 38 -5.25 -4.10 1.17
CA ILE A 38 -6.08 -3.85 -0.01
C ILE A 38 -5.32 -2.95 -0.99
N ILE A 39 -4.79 -1.80 -0.54
CA ILE A 39 -4.02 -0.87 -1.38
C ILE A 39 -2.90 -1.58 -2.14
N ARG A 40 -2.13 -2.42 -1.43
CA ARG A 40 -1.02 -3.19 -2.00
C ARG A 40 -1.48 -4.24 -3.00
N SER A 41 -2.49 -5.04 -2.64
CA SER A 41 -2.99 -6.15 -3.46
C SER A 41 -3.76 -5.71 -4.69
N THR A 42 -4.44 -4.55 -4.65
CA THR A 42 -5.21 -4.04 -5.80
C THR A 42 -4.38 -3.13 -6.72
N PHE A 43 -3.11 -2.87 -6.39
CA PHE A 43 -2.25 -1.98 -7.15
C PHE A 43 -2.14 -2.40 -8.63
N GLY A 44 -2.54 -1.49 -9.51
CA GLY A 44 -2.60 -1.69 -10.96
C GLY A 44 -3.62 -2.71 -11.48
N HIS A 45 -4.65 -3.00 -10.68
CA HIS A 45 -5.92 -3.56 -11.17
C HIS A 45 -6.94 -2.47 -11.54
N GLY A 46 -6.54 -1.19 -11.53
CA GLY A 46 -7.35 -0.04 -11.91
C GLY A 46 -7.48 0.19 -13.42
N GLY A 47 -8.02 1.36 -13.77
CA GLY A 47 -8.13 1.78 -15.17
C GLY A 47 -6.77 2.13 -15.78
N GLY A 48 -6.51 1.64 -16.99
CA GLY A 48 -5.33 1.99 -17.79
C GLY A 48 -4.20 0.96 -17.71
N ALA A 49 -3.40 0.91 -18.78
CA ALA A 49 -2.14 0.17 -18.76
C ALA A 49 -1.13 0.93 -17.90
N ILE A 50 -0.43 0.22 -17.02
CA ILE A 50 0.68 0.80 -16.27
C ILE A 50 2.00 0.18 -16.70
N ALA A 51 3.09 0.92 -16.52
CA ALA A 51 4.41 0.42 -16.79
C ALA A 51 4.68 -0.85 -15.96
N ASP A 52 5.40 -1.78 -16.58
CA ASP A 52 5.75 -3.07 -15.99
C ASP A 52 6.57 -2.93 -14.70
N ASP A 53 7.34 -1.85 -14.56
CA ASP A 53 8.15 -1.49 -13.40
C ASP A 53 7.48 -0.46 -12.46
N ALA A 54 6.22 -0.12 -12.70
CA ALA A 54 5.42 0.68 -11.79
C ALA A 54 5.23 -0.08 -10.47
N ARG A 55 5.44 0.63 -9.36
CA ARG A 55 5.31 0.11 -7.99
C ARG A 55 4.89 1.21 -7.01
N ILE A 56 4.29 0.76 -5.92
CA ILE A 56 4.21 1.54 -4.70
C ILE A 56 5.61 1.55 -4.06
N VAL A 57 6.09 2.74 -3.72
CA VAL A 57 7.36 2.94 -3.01
C VAL A 57 7.14 2.99 -1.51
N HIS A 58 6.10 3.71 -1.05
CA HIS A 58 5.71 3.72 0.36
C HIS A 58 4.22 4.00 0.53
N ILE A 59 3.67 3.59 1.68
CA ILE A 59 2.33 3.94 2.14
C ILE A 59 2.46 4.58 3.51
N VAL A 60 1.83 5.73 3.72
CA VAL A 60 1.84 6.47 4.98
C VAL A 60 0.40 6.71 5.43
N LEU A 61 0.11 6.39 6.69
CA LEU A 61 -1.11 6.82 7.37
C LEU A 61 -0.96 8.29 7.74
N THR A 62 -1.79 9.16 7.19
CA THR A 62 -1.81 10.60 7.50
C THR A 62 -2.90 10.97 8.51
N ALA A 63 -3.91 10.11 8.66
CA ALA A 63 -4.94 10.18 9.68
C ALA A 63 -5.59 8.79 9.84
N PRO A 64 -6.00 8.38 11.05
CA PRO A 64 -5.81 9.08 12.32
C PRO A 64 -4.36 8.91 12.83
N LEU A 65 -3.81 9.96 13.45
CA LEU A 65 -2.51 9.91 14.15
C LEU A 65 -2.66 9.83 15.67
N SER A 66 -3.91 9.85 16.16
CA SER A 66 -4.26 9.67 17.56
C SER A 66 -5.65 9.04 17.71
N VAL A 67 -5.93 8.45 18.87
CA VAL A 67 -7.23 7.81 19.16
C VAL A 67 -8.41 8.79 19.03
N ALA A 68 -8.18 10.08 19.27
CA ALA A 68 -9.22 11.10 19.18
C ALA A 68 -9.69 11.37 17.73
N GLU A 69 -8.85 11.04 16.74
CA GLU A 69 -9.11 11.29 15.31
C GLU A 69 -9.77 10.09 14.62
N GLU A 70 -9.87 8.91 15.27
CA GLU A 70 -10.34 7.67 14.64
C GLU A 70 -11.78 7.73 14.11
N ALA A 71 -12.58 8.65 14.64
CA ALA A 71 -13.96 8.86 14.18
C ALA A 71 -14.03 9.57 12.82
N ASP A 72 -12.99 10.32 12.43
CA ASP A 72 -12.96 11.15 11.23
C ASP A 72 -12.63 10.34 9.96
N GLY A 73 -12.29 9.05 10.14
CA GLY A 73 -11.91 8.14 9.07
C GLY A 73 -10.40 8.06 8.88
N TYR A 74 -9.98 7.68 7.68
CA TYR A 74 -8.60 7.35 7.37
C TYR A 74 -8.07 8.16 6.18
N GLY A 75 -6.84 8.63 6.29
CA GLY A 75 -6.09 9.25 5.21
C GLY A 75 -4.82 8.46 4.91
N PHE A 76 -4.61 8.13 3.64
CA PHE A 76 -3.42 7.43 3.14
C PHE A 76 -2.74 8.25 2.05
N ALA A 77 -1.43 8.48 2.24
CA ALA A 77 -0.55 8.99 1.20
C ALA A 77 0.27 7.83 0.61
N ILE A 78 0.28 7.73 -0.72
CA ILE A 78 0.95 6.67 -1.47
C ILE A 78 2.03 7.28 -2.35
N GLY A 79 3.28 6.94 -2.08
CA GLY A 79 4.39 7.23 -2.98
C GLY A 79 4.43 6.20 -4.10
N VAL A 80 4.42 6.65 -5.36
CA VAL A 80 4.56 5.78 -6.54
C VAL A 80 5.76 6.20 -7.38
N ASN A 81 6.30 5.31 -8.21
CA ASN A 81 7.42 5.63 -9.10
C ASN A 81 7.01 5.88 -10.57
N ALA A 82 5.72 5.78 -10.89
CA ALA A 82 5.19 5.90 -12.25
C ALA A 82 4.06 6.95 -12.31
N PRO A 83 4.08 7.88 -13.28
CA PRO A 83 3.14 9.00 -13.34
C PRO A 83 1.69 8.55 -13.58
N GLU A 84 1.47 7.44 -14.28
CA GLU A 84 0.14 6.87 -14.53
C GLU A 84 -0.55 6.44 -13.23
N CYS A 85 0.22 6.15 -12.19
CA CYS A 85 -0.29 5.76 -10.88
C CYS A 85 -0.68 6.96 -9.98
N VAL A 86 -0.44 8.19 -10.41
CA VAL A 86 -0.90 9.41 -9.70
C VAL A 86 -2.36 9.71 -10.03
N ASP A 87 -2.84 9.28 -11.19
CA ASP A 87 -4.22 9.50 -11.62
C ASP A 87 -5.21 8.88 -10.62
N GLU A 88 -6.22 9.66 -10.22
CA GLU A 88 -7.27 9.17 -9.33
C GLU A 88 -7.97 7.94 -9.90
N ALA A 89 -8.20 7.86 -11.22
CA ALA A 89 -8.90 6.74 -11.87
C ALA A 89 -8.16 5.40 -11.67
N HIS A 90 -6.84 5.43 -11.49
CA HIS A 90 -6.03 4.25 -11.18
C HIS A 90 -6.49 3.58 -9.86
N TRP A 91 -6.97 4.39 -8.92
CA TRP A 91 -7.32 3.95 -7.57
C TRP A 91 -8.81 3.69 -7.37
N ASP A 92 -9.63 3.81 -8.43
CA ASP A 92 -11.07 3.56 -8.35
C ASP A 92 -11.40 2.13 -7.94
N PHE A 93 -10.67 1.15 -8.48
CA PHE A 93 -10.86 -0.25 -8.09
C PHE A 93 -10.50 -0.46 -6.62
N THR A 94 -9.36 0.06 -6.18
CA THR A 94 -8.93 0.04 -4.77
C THR A 94 -9.99 0.65 -3.84
N ARG A 95 -10.54 1.83 -4.18
CA ARG A 95 -11.59 2.48 -3.38
C ARG A 95 -12.87 1.66 -3.31
N LYS A 96 -13.27 0.99 -4.40
CA LYS A 96 -14.42 0.08 -4.40
C LYS A 96 -14.23 -1.11 -3.48
N VAL A 97 -13.03 -1.72 -3.48
CA VAL A 97 -12.71 -2.83 -2.59
C VAL A 97 -12.68 -2.37 -1.13
N ILE A 98 -12.06 -1.22 -0.83
CA ILE A 98 -12.08 -0.63 0.52
C ILE A 98 -13.52 -0.40 1.00
N ALA A 99 -14.38 0.20 0.18
CA ALA A 99 -15.76 0.47 0.56
C ALA A 99 -16.57 -0.82 0.81
N ALA A 100 -16.29 -1.89 0.07
CA ALA A 100 -16.94 -3.19 0.25
C ALA A 100 -16.46 -3.91 1.54
N GLU A 101 -15.18 -3.80 1.87
CA GLU A 101 -14.55 -4.53 2.98
C GLU A 101 -14.64 -3.79 4.33
N ILE A 102 -14.52 -2.46 4.32
CA ILE A 102 -14.51 -1.60 5.53
C ILE A 102 -15.89 -0.96 5.78
N GLY A 103 -16.73 -0.87 4.74
CA GLY A 103 -17.98 -0.14 4.77
C GLY A 103 -17.82 1.36 4.48
N THR A 104 -18.93 2.07 4.40
CA THR A 104 -19.00 3.49 4.01
C THR A 104 -19.22 4.45 5.19
N GLU A 105 -19.28 3.93 6.42
CA GLU A 105 -19.51 4.76 7.62
C GLU A 105 -18.32 5.66 7.96
N ARG A 106 -17.11 5.25 7.54
CA ARG A 106 -15.88 6.03 7.72
C ARG A 106 -15.31 6.41 6.37
N ALA A 107 -14.95 7.68 6.22
CA ALA A 107 -14.29 8.15 5.02
C ALA A 107 -12.89 7.50 4.91
N VAL A 108 -12.53 7.01 3.73
CA VAL A 108 -11.17 6.57 3.43
C VAL A 108 -10.65 7.36 2.25
N MET A 109 -9.65 8.21 2.50
CA MET A 109 -9.00 9.02 1.48
C MET A 109 -7.68 8.37 1.06
N VAL A 110 -7.53 8.16 -0.24
CA VAL A 110 -6.29 7.64 -0.84
C VAL A 110 -5.75 8.69 -1.80
N ARG A 111 -4.54 9.17 -1.56
CA ARG A 111 -3.85 10.15 -2.42
C ARG A 111 -2.50 9.61 -2.85
N ALA A 112 -2.30 9.49 -4.16
CA ALA A 112 -1.02 9.09 -4.73
C ALA A 112 -0.23 10.30 -5.22
N ALA A 113 1.09 10.23 -5.07
CA ALA A 113 2.00 11.23 -5.61
C ALA A 113 3.29 10.54 -6.08
N MET A 114 3.96 11.17 -7.03
CA MET A 114 5.29 10.72 -7.44
C MET A 114 6.25 10.78 -6.26
N THR A 115 7.01 9.70 -6.07
CA THR A 115 8.08 9.65 -5.10
C THR A 115 9.21 10.56 -5.56
N GLY A 116 9.62 11.47 -4.67
CA GLY A 116 10.72 12.39 -4.85
C GLY A 116 11.15 13.00 -3.51
N PRO A 117 12.09 13.97 -3.50
CA PRO A 117 12.63 14.56 -2.28
C PRO A 117 11.55 15.18 -1.36
N GLU A 118 10.41 15.56 -1.92
CA GLU A 118 9.28 16.10 -1.15
C GLU A 118 8.39 15.01 -0.53
N SER A 119 8.32 13.82 -1.12
CA SER A 119 7.57 12.68 -0.58
C SER A 119 8.20 12.10 0.69
N GLU A 120 9.51 12.31 0.90
CA GLU A 120 10.20 11.97 2.15
C GLU A 120 9.73 12.81 3.35
N LYS A 121 8.94 13.88 3.12
CA LYS A 121 8.38 14.74 4.17
C LYS A 121 6.91 14.44 4.50
N LEU A 122 6.35 13.33 4.01
CA LEU A 122 4.97 12.96 4.36
C LEU A 122 4.87 12.74 5.88
N ALA A 123 4.15 13.64 6.56
CA ALA A 123 3.89 13.54 7.98
C ALA A 123 2.88 12.40 8.23
N GLY A 124 3.26 11.42 9.05
CA GLY A 124 2.40 10.30 9.40
C GLY A 124 3.15 9.04 9.84
N ALA A 125 2.42 7.94 10.00
CA ALA A 125 3.00 6.64 10.30
C ALA A 125 3.26 5.88 8.99
N VAL A 126 4.53 5.55 8.70
CA VAL A 126 4.87 4.68 7.56
C VAL A 126 4.25 3.31 7.81
N LEU A 127 3.50 2.78 6.84
CA LEU A 127 2.83 1.48 6.90
C LEU A 127 3.46 0.46 5.94
N TYR A 128 4.08 0.93 4.86
CA TYR A 128 4.83 0.12 3.91
C TYR A 128 5.99 0.94 3.33
N ASP A 129 7.15 0.32 3.17
CA ASP A 129 8.31 0.85 2.44
C ASP A 129 8.95 -0.25 1.60
N ALA A 130 8.91 -0.10 0.28
CA ALA A 130 9.41 -1.09 -0.69
C ALA A 130 10.92 -1.39 -0.57
N ALA A 131 11.68 -0.54 0.11
CA ALA A 131 13.11 -0.78 0.35
C ALA A 131 13.37 -1.71 1.54
N THR A 132 12.43 -1.84 2.48
CA THR A 132 12.64 -2.56 3.74
C THR A 132 11.61 -3.66 4.02
N ASP A 133 10.42 -3.55 3.44
CA ASP A 133 9.32 -4.45 3.69
C ASP A 133 9.23 -5.59 2.67
N ILE A 134 8.66 -6.69 3.14
CA ILE A 134 8.46 -7.89 2.36
C ILE A 134 7.37 -7.66 1.32
N PRO A 135 7.63 -7.92 0.02
CA PRO A 135 6.65 -7.80 -1.06
C PRO A 135 5.41 -8.67 -0.84
N LEU A 136 4.23 -8.11 -1.07
CA LEU A 136 2.94 -8.82 -1.03
C LEU A 136 2.58 -9.42 -2.40
N ASN A 137 3.14 -8.91 -3.49
CA ASN A 137 2.85 -9.40 -4.83
C ASN A 137 4.01 -9.16 -5.79
N ALA A 138 3.91 -9.74 -6.98
CA ALA A 138 4.96 -9.70 -7.99
C ALA A 138 5.37 -8.28 -8.44
N ARG A 139 4.51 -7.26 -8.28
CA ARG A 139 4.84 -5.86 -8.64
C ARG A 139 5.72 -5.17 -7.60
N GLU A 140 5.69 -5.66 -6.36
CA GLU A 140 6.52 -5.15 -5.28
C GLU A 140 7.90 -5.83 -5.25
N LEU A 141 8.10 -6.92 -6.00
CA LEU A 141 9.39 -7.58 -6.08
C LEU A 141 10.44 -6.64 -6.70
N PRO A 142 11.64 -6.55 -6.12
CA PRO A 142 12.72 -5.78 -6.72
C PRO A 142 13.06 -6.39 -8.08
N ARG A 143 12.79 -5.64 -9.16
CA ARG A 143 13.20 -6.05 -10.50
C ARG A 143 14.72 -5.98 -10.58
N ASN A 144 15.35 -7.15 -10.64
CA ASN A 144 16.78 -7.26 -10.84
C ASN A 144 17.14 -6.69 -12.24
N PRO A 145 17.89 -5.58 -12.36
CA PRO A 145 18.20 -4.98 -13.66
C PRO A 145 19.17 -5.85 -14.51
N GLY A 146 19.59 -7.02 -14.01
CA GLY A 146 20.67 -7.82 -14.60
C GLY A 146 20.28 -8.97 -15.52
N ARG A 147 19.00 -9.33 -15.72
CA ARG A 147 18.64 -10.43 -16.64
C ARG A 147 18.36 -9.91 -18.05
N LYS A 148 19.42 -9.42 -18.71
CA LYS A 148 19.44 -9.42 -20.19
C LYS A 148 19.45 -10.88 -20.63
N GLY A 149 18.30 -11.36 -21.11
CA GLY A 149 18.22 -12.66 -21.76
C GLY A 149 19.21 -12.70 -22.92
N LEU A 150 20.20 -13.58 -22.83
CA LEU A 150 20.79 -14.18 -24.02
C LEU A 150 19.67 -14.98 -24.68
N HIS A 151 19.21 -14.53 -25.85
CA HIS A 151 18.75 -15.38 -26.93
C HIS A 151 19.03 -14.68 -28.25
#